data_AF-R5P6C1-F1
#
_entry.id   AF-R5P6C1-F1
#
_cell.length_a   1.000
_cell.length_b   1.000
_cell.length_c   1.000
_cell.angle_alpha   90.00
_cell.angle_beta   90.00
_cell.angle_gamma   90.00
#
_symmetry.space_group_name_H-M   'P 1'
#
loop_
_entity.id
_entity.type
_entity.pdbx_description
1 polymer ?
#
loop_
_entity_poly.entity_id
_entity_poly.type
_entity_poly.pdbx_seq_one_letter_code
_entity_poly.pdbx_strand_id
1 'polypeptide(L)'
;MFIFFNRILYSLYCWEMVLDKVVDFLFTPFRLLLSKAVYKLNLFGSVKRHYHSYEEFEEDKKRGYEDLTCNLDYGTCSYRSKGTLCASLMPYFMLVISINKYMRVLPMPDMPFEAWLLITATLSSSIINFFCLRKDRFKTYFKKFKNKKNILKWHLVCLFYIIGTCISTYYAIMFFNAERFGFKPF
;
A
#
# COMPACT_ATOMS: atom_id res chain seq x y z
N MET A 1 0.06 11.65 -16.63
CA MET A 1 0.70 11.24 -15.36
C MET A 1 -0.29 11.19 -14.17
N PHE A 2 -0.99 12.28 -13.82
CA PHE A 2 -1.95 12.33 -12.68
C PHE A 2 -2.97 11.17 -12.66
N ILE A 3 -3.64 10.91 -13.79
CA ILE A 3 -4.69 9.88 -13.87
C ILE A 3 -4.10 8.48 -13.67
N PHE A 4 -2.87 8.23 -14.13
CA PHE A 4 -2.22 6.92 -14.03
C PHE A 4 -1.97 6.54 -12.57
N PHE A 5 -1.29 7.39 -11.80
CA PHE A 5 -1.02 7.10 -10.39
C PHE A 5 -2.30 6.96 -9.55
N ASN A 6 -3.32 7.79 -9.80
CA ASN A 6 -4.60 7.65 -9.12
C ASN A 6 -5.34 6.34 -9.48
N ARG A 7 -5.14 5.81 -10.70
CA ARG A 7 -5.68 4.50 -11.10
C ARG A 7 -4.98 3.36 -10.39
N ILE A 8 -3.65 3.39 -10.35
CA ILE A 8 -2.86 2.39 -9.61
C ILE A 8 -3.23 2.45 -8.13
N LEU A 9 -3.30 3.65 -7.53
CA LEU A 9 -3.71 3.83 -6.14
C LEU A 9 -5.10 3.24 -5.86
N TYR A 10 -6.07 3.45 -6.76
CA TYR A 10 -7.40 2.86 -6.64
C TYR A 10 -7.35 1.32 -6.71
N SER A 11 -6.57 0.77 -7.64
CA SER A 11 -6.41 -0.67 -7.76
C SER A 11 -5.74 -1.29 -6.53
N LEU A 12 -4.73 -0.63 -5.97
CA LEU A 12 -4.10 -1.02 -4.70
C LEU A 12 -5.07 -0.93 -3.53
N TYR A 13 -5.88 0.13 -3.44
CA TYR A 13 -6.90 0.26 -2.42
C TYR A 13 -7.93 -0.88 -2.47
N CYS A 14 -8.42 -1.24 -3.65
CA CYS A 14 -9.30 -2.38 -3.82
C CYS A 14 -8.62 -3.71 -3.43
N TRP A 15 -7.34 -3.86 -3.75
CA TRP A 15 -6.56 -5.03 -3.36
C TRP A 15 -6.43 -5.13 -1.83
N GLU A 16 -6.09 -4.04 -1.15
CA GLU A 16 -6.04 -3.97 0.33
C GLU A 16 -7.41 -4.30 0.95
N MET A 17 -8.51 -3.78 0.41
CA MET A 17 -9.86 -4.13 0.89
C MET A 17 -10.17 -5.63 0.73
N VAL A 18 -9.74 -6.26 -0.36
CA VAL A 18 -9.95 -7.70 -0.57
C VAL A 18 -9.08 -8.51 0.39
N LEU A 19 -7.80 -8.13 0.54
CA LEU A 19 -6.90 -8.77 1.49
C LEU A 19 -7.44 -8.68 2.91
N ASP A 20 -7.90 -7.51 3.33
CA ASP A 20 -8.44 -7.29 4.67
C ASP A 20 -9.67 -8.16 4.94
N LYS A 21 -10.57 -8.30 3.95
CA LYS A 21 -11.72 -9.22 4.02
C LYS A 21 -11.31 -10.69 4.11
N VAL A 22 -10.27 -11.10 3.36
CA VAL A 22 -9.76 -12.48 3.44
C VAL A 22 -9.15 -12.74 4.81
N VAL A 23 -8.39 -11.78 5.35
CA VAL A 23 -7.83 -11.86 6.70
C VAL A 23 -8.96 -11.94 7.75
N ASP A 24 -9.94 -11.04 7.70
CA ASP A 24 -11.10 -11.07 8.61
C ASP A 24 -11.86 -12.39 8.53
N PHE A 25 -12.08 -12.93 7.32
CA PHE A 25 -12.71 -14.23 7.13
C PHE A 25 -11.90 -15.36 7.80
N LEU A 26 -10.58 -15.39 7.60
CA LEU A 26 -9.71 -16.40 8.20
C LEU A 26 -9.69 -16.33 9.74
N PHE A 27 -9.75 -15.12 10.30
CA PHE A 27 -9.70 -14.90 11.76
C PHE A 27 -11.09 -14.77 12.42
N THR A 28 -12.17 -14.87 11.65
CA THR A 28 -13.56 -14.82 12.16
C THR A 28 -13.80 -15.75 13.35
N PRO A 29 -13.45 -17.05 13.33
CA PRO A 29 -13.74 -17.94 14.47
C PRO A 29 -13.04 -17.48 15.76
N PHE A 30 -11.80 -17.01 15.65
CA PHE A 30 -11.04 -16.48 16.79
C PHE A 30 -11.63 -15.15 17.30
N ARG A 31 -12.03 -14.26 16.40
CA ARG A 31 -12.71 -12.98 16.72
C ARG A 31 -13.99 -13.23 17.50
N LEU A 32 -14.81 -14.21 17.08
CA LEU A 32 -16.06 -14.58 17.73
C LEU A 32 -15.85 -15.18 19.14
N LEU A 33 -14.81 -15.97 19.32
CA LEU A 33 -14.45 -16.51 20.63
C LEU A 33 -14.04 -15.38 21.58
N LEU A 34 -13.19 -14.46 21.12
CA LEU A 34 -12.76 -13.30 21.89
C LEU A 34 -13.92 -12.36 22.21
N SER A 35 -14.80 -12.03 21.25
CA SER A 35 -15.96 -11.16 21.50
C SER A 35 -16.90 -11.77 22.53
N LYS A 36 -17.16 -13.08 22.47
CA LYS A 36 -17.95 -13.79 23.49
C LYS A 36 -17.29 -13.76 24.86
N ALA A 37 -15.97 -13.97 24.93
CA ALA A 37 -15.22 -13.88 26.18
C ALA A 37 -15.33 -12.47 26.79
N VAL A 38 -15.11 -11.42 25.98
CA VAL A 38 -15.23 -10.02 26.43
C VAL A 38 -16.65 -9.69 26.91
N TYR A 39 -17.68 -10.11 26.17
CA TYR A 39 -19.07 -9.88 26.54
C TYR A 39 -19.45 -10.58 27.86
N LYS A 40 -18.95 -11.81 28.07
CA LYS A 40 -19.17 -12.56 29.32
C LYS A 40 -18.40 -11.99 30.51
N LEU A 41 -17.13 -11.63 30.30
CA LEU A 41 -16.26 -11.10 31.35
C LEU A 41 -16.72 -9.73 31.84
N ASN A 42 -17.30 -8.91 30.96
CA ASN A 42 -17.93 -7.63 31.31
C ASN A 42 -17.10 -6.81 32.33
N LEU A 43 -15.79 -6.68 32.08
CA LEU A 43 -14.75 -6.31 33.06
C LEU A 43 -15.00 -4.98 33.80
N PHE A 44 -15.95 -4.15 33.35
CA PHE A 44 -16.31 -2.88 34.00
C PHE A 44 -17.82 -2.62 34.04
N GLY A 45 -18.67 -3.62 33.76
CA GLY A 45 -20.12 -3.42 33.65
C GLY A 45 -20.58 -2.62 32.42
N SER A 46 -19.66 -2.01 31.67
CA SER A 46 -19.93 -1.08 30.58
C SER A 46 -20.59 -1.72 29.37
N VAL A 47 -20.23 -2.97 29.05
CA VAL A 47 -20.73 -3.68 27.88
C VAL A 47 -22.24 -3.96 28.03
N LYS A 48 -22.67 -4.49 29.17
CA LYS A 48 -24.09 -4.75 29.44
C LYS A 48 -24.91 -3.47 29.74
N ARG A 49 -24.25 -2.31 29.91
CA ARG A 49 -24.94 -1.01 30.00
C ARG A 49 -25.26 -0.42 28.62
N HIS A 50 -24.48 -0.75 27.60
CA HIS A 50 -24.60 -0.17 26.26
C HIS A 50 -25.23 -1.13 25.25
N TYR A 51 -25.17 -2.44 25.49
CA TYR A 51 -25.70 -3.45 24.58
C TYR A 51 -26.62 -4.42 25.34
N HIS A 52 -27.82 -4.64 24.80
CA HIS A 52 -28.82 -5.52 25.41
C HIS A 52 -28.62 -6.98 24.99
N SER A 53 -27.98 -7.22 23.84
CA SER A 53 -27.65 -8.55 23.34
C SER A 53 -26.20 -8.67 22.88
N TYR A 54 -25.70 -9.91 22.83
CA TYR A 54 -24.38 -10.19 22.25
C TYR A 54 -24.35 -9.88 20.75
N GLU A 55 -25.47 -10.08 20.04
CA GLU A 55 -25.60 -9.80 18.61
C GLU A 55 -25.45 -8.30 18.33
N GLU A 56 -26.08 -7.45 19.14
CA GLU A 56 -25.96 -5.99 19.04
C GLU A 56 -24.51 -5.52 19.26
N PHE A 57 -23.84 -6.10 20.26
CA PHE A 57 -22.42 -5.85 20.52
C PHE A 57 -21.51 -6.31 19.36
N GLU A 58 -21.80 -7.47 18.76
CA GLU A 58 -21.00 -7.99 17.66
C GLU A 58 -21.20 -7.17 16.38
N GLU A 59 -22.44 -6.79 16.06
CA GLU A 59 -22.75 -5.94 14.92
C GLU A 59 -22.05 -4.58 15.03
N ASP A 60 -22.10 -3.95 16.20
CA ASP A 60 -21.46 -2.65 16.41
C ASP A 60 -19.94 -2.75 16.24
N LYS A 61 -19.32 -3.80 16.78
CA LYS A 61 -17.89 -4.08 16.55
C LYS A 61 -17.57 -4.31 15.08
N LYS A 62 -18.43 -5.03 14.35
CA LYS A 62 -18.24 -5.26 12.93
C LYS A 62 -18.32 -3.96 12.13
N ARG A 63 -19.31 -3.09 12.42
CA ARG A 63 -19.42 -1.76 11.80
C ARG A 63 -18.21 -0.89 12.11
N GLY A 64 -17.77 -0.87 13.37
CA GLY A 64 -16.57 -0.14 13.78
C GLY A 64 -15.31 -0.61 13.05
N TYR A 65 -15.15 -1.93 12.87
CA TYR A 65 -14.05 -2.50 12.09
C TYR A 65 -14.14 -2.11 10.60
N GLU A 66 -15.32 -2.20 10.00
CA GLU A 66 -15.54 -1.82 8.60
C GLU A 66 -15.22 -0.33 8.37
N ASP A 67 -15.59 0.57 9.29
CA ASP A 67 -15.23 1.99 9.20
C ASP A 67 -13.71 2.20 9.35
N LEU A 68 -13.09 1.62 10.37
CA LEU A 68 -11.63 1.67 10.60
C LEU A 68 -10.78 1.14 9.42
N THR A 69 -11.33 0.25 8.61
CA THR A 69 -10.64 -0.37 7.47
C THR A 69 -10.95 0.33 6.15
N CYS A 70 -12.22 0.62 5.90
CA CYS A 70 -12.73 1.08 4.60
C CYS A 70 -12.90 2.60 4.49
N ASN A 71 -12.74 3.35 5.58
CA ASN A 71 -12.81 4.80 5.51
C ASN A 71 -11.69 5.37 4.61
N LEU A 72 -12.04 6.23 3.66
CA LEU A 72 -11.06 6.77 2.71
C LEU A 72 -10.14 7.83 3.34
N ASP A 73 -10.58 8.47 4.42
CA ASP A 73 -9.88 9.57 5.06
C ASP A 73 -8.77 9.04 5.98
N TYR A 74 -9.13 8.09 6.86
CA TYR A 74 -8.23 7.56 7.88
C TYR A 74 -8.17 6.02 7.93
N GLY A 75 -8.95 5.33 7.10
CA GLY A 75 -9.04 3.89 7.14
C GLY A 75 -7.74 3.21 6.73
N THR A 76 -7.51 2.04 7.31
CA THR A 76 -6.25 1.29 7.18
C THR A 76 -5.95 0.94 5.72
N CYS A 77 -6.94 0.54 4.92
CA CYS A 77 -6.75 0.22 3.50
C CYS A 77 -6.32 1.44 2.68
N SER A 78 -6.88 2.61 3.00
CA SER A 78 -6.51 3.89 2.37
C SER A 78 -5.06 4.25 2.72
N TYR A 79 -4.67 4.11 3.98
CA TYR A 79 -3.31 4.40 4.41
C TYR A 79 -2.28 3.43 3.77
N ARG A 80 -2.53 2.12 3.85
CA ARG A 80 -1.66 1.08 3.29
C ARG A 80 -1.47 1.25 1.79
N SER A 81 -2.55 1.42 1.03
CA SER A 81 -2.45 1.58 -0.44
C SER A 81 -1.61 2.80 -0.88
N LYS A 82 -1.68 3.92 -0.14
CA LYS A 82 -0.81 5.09 -0.37
C LYS A 82 0.66 4.74 -0.09
N GLY A 83 0.93 4.08 1.04
CA GLY A 83 2.26 3.61 1.40
C GLY A 83 2.84 2.65 0.36
N THR A 84 2.06 1.66 -0.06
CA THR A 84 2.42 0.68 -1.09
C THR A 84 2.75 1.36 -2.42
N LEU A 85 1.97 2.37 -2.83
CA LEU A 85 2.27 3.12 -4.05
C LEU A 85 3.60 3.90 -3.95
N CYS A 86 3.87 4.56 -2.82
CA CYS A 86 5.15 5.23 -2.59
C CYS A 86 6.31 4.23 -2.59
N ALA A 87 6.16 3.11 -1.88
CA ALA A 87 7.20 2.09 -1.78
C ALA A 87 7.48 1.40 -3.12
N SER A 88 6.45 1.15 -3.93
CA SER A 88 6.61 0.45 -5.22
C SER A 88 7.21 1.32 -6.32
N LEU A 89 7.15 2.64 -6.22
CA LEU A 89 7.81 3.53 -7.18
C LEU A 89 9.32 3.67 -6.90
N MET A 90 9.75 3.51 -5.65
CA MET A 90 11.15 3.66 -5.24
C MET A 90 12.12 2.72 -5.99
N PRO A 91 11.86 1.40 -6.16
CA PRO A 91 12.72 0.50 -6.92
C PRO A 91 12.98 0.91 -8.37
N TYR A 92 12.03 1.57 -9.02
CA TYR A 92 12.23 2.06 -10.39
C TYR A 92 13.25 3.19 -10.45
N PHE A 93 13.20 4.13 -9.51
CA PHE A 93 14.23 5.17 -9.43
C PHE A 93 15.58 4.58 -9.03
N MET A 94 15.57 3.63 -8.09
CA MET A 94 16.79 2.95 -7.68
C MET A 94 17.43 2.22 -8.85
N LEU A 95 16.64 1.55 -9.70
CA LEU A 95 17.13 0.89 -10.90
C LEU A 95 17.83 1.87 -11.86
N VAL A 96 17.24 3.04 -12.10
CA VAL A 96 17.85 4.06 -12.97
C VAL A 96 19.19 4.52 -12.41
N ILE A 97 19.26 4.77 -11.10
CA ILE A 97 20.51 5.15 -10.41
C ILE A 97 21.54 4.02 -10.51
N SER A 98 21.15 2.78 -10.26
CA SER A 98 22.04 1.62 -10.33
C SER A 98 22.58 1.40 -11.75
N ILE A 99 21.75 1.56 -12.78
CA ILE A 99 22.20 1.50 -14.18
C ILE A 99 23.17 2.63 -14.48
N ASN A 100 22.88 3.87 -14.04
CA ASN A 100 23.78 4.99 -14.25
C ASN A 100 25.14 4.76 -13.56
N LYS A 101 25.13 4.25 -12.33
CA LYS A 101 26.35 3.89 -11.59
C LYS A 101 27.15 2.82 -12.34
N TYR A 102 26.49 1.78 -12.82
CA TYR A 102 27.13 0.68 -13.53
C TYR A 102 27.72 1.11 -14.87
N MET A 103 26.92 1.79 -15.70
CA MET A 103 27.32 2.22 -17.05
C MET A 103 28.16 3.50 -17.07
N ARG A 104 28.26 4.22 -15.94
CA ARG A 104 28.97 5.50 -15.79
C ARG A 104 28.53 6.57 -16.80
N VAL A 105 27.24 6.60 -17.14
CA VAL A 105 26.69 7.53 -18.16
C VAL A 105 26.77 8.99 -17.69
N LEU A 106 26.39 9.25 -16.44
CA LEU A 106 26.44 10.57 -15.81
C LEU A 106 27.30 10.53 -14.55
N PRO A 107 28.06 11.61 -14.26
CA PRO A 107 28.82 11.71 -13.03
C PRO A 107 27.88 11.58 -11.84
N MET A 108 28.22 10.70 -10.91
CA MET A 108 27.40 10.36 -9.77
C MET A 108 28.26 10.39 -8.51
N PRO A 109 27.80 11.03 -7.42
CA PRO A 109 28.54 11.03 -6.16
C PRO A 109 28.63 9.61 -5.61
N ASP A 110 29.79 9.28 -5.05
CA ASP A 110 30.02 8.00 -4.39
C ASP A 110 29.33 8.01 -3.02
N MET A 111 28.14 7.43 -2.97
CA MET A 111 27.31 7.32 -1.78
C MET A 111 26.88 5.88 -1.58
N PRO A 112 26.72 5.44 -0.31
CA PRO A 112 26.25 4.09 -0.02
C PRO A 112 24.85 3.84 -0.55
N PHE A 113 24.50 2.57 -0.75
CA PHE A 113 23.20 2.14 -1.30
C PHE A 113 22.04 2.68 -0.48
N GLU A 114 22.17 2.68 0.84
CA GLU A 114 21.17 3.16 1.81
C GLU A 114 20.89 4.65 1.65
N ALA A 115 21.90 5.47 1.35
CA ALA A 115 21.70 6.89 1.09
C ALA A 115 20.87 7.10 -0.18
N TRP A 116 21.14 6.33 -1.23
CA TRP A 116 20.32 6.34 -2.46
C TRP A 116 18.91 5.82 -2.23
N LEU A 117 18.71 4.83 -1.36
CA LEU A 117 17.36 4.40 -0.94
C LEU A 117 16.58 5.55 -0.30
N LEU A 118 17.19 6.31 0.62
CA LEU A 118 16.53 7.46 1.25
C LEU A 118 16.18 8.57 0.24
N ILE A 119 17.08 8.85 -0.70
CA ILE A 119 16.84 9.83 -1.77
C ILE A 119 15.68 9.38 -2.66
N THR A 120 15.68 8.12 -3.11
CA THR A 120 14.62 7.58 -3.97
C THR A 120 13.29 7.44 -3.25
N ALA A 121 13.29 7.10 -1.95
CA ALA A 121 12.10 7.12 -1.10
C ALA A 121 11.51 8.54 -1.00
N THR A 122 12.35 9.55 -0.77
CA THR A 122 11.94 10.95 -0.69
C THR A 122 11.39 11.45 -2.03
N LEU A 123 12.06 11.10 -3.13
CA LEU A 123 11.62 11.44 -4.48
C LEU A 123 10.28 10.80 -4.81
N SER A 124 10.13 9.51 -4.52
CA SER A 124 8.89 8.77 -4.70
C SER A 124 7.74 9.40 -3.91
N SER A 125 7.96 9.62 -2.61
CA SER A 125 6.97 10.25 -1.73
C SER A 125 6.56 11.63 -2.25
N SER A 126 7.51 12.45 -2.70
CA SER A 126 7.25 13.78 -3.26
C SER A 126 6.39 13.72 -4.53
N ILE A 127 6.68 12.78 -5.43
CA ILE A 127 5.90 12.56 -6.66
C ILE A 127 4.48 12.11 -6.31
N ILE A 128 4.32 11.08 -5.47
CA ILE A 128 2.99 10.59 -5.10
C ILE A 128 2.19 11.65 -4.35
N ASN A 129 2.82 12.42 -3.46
CA ASN A 129 2.18 13.54 -2.79
C ASN A 129 1.69 14.58 -3.82
N PHE A 130 2.54 14.98 -4.76
CA PHE A 130 2.18 15.97 -5.77
C PHE A 130 1.11 15.48 -6.76
N PHE A 131 1.11 14.21 -7.17
CA PHE A 131 0.20 13.69 -8.18
C PHE A 131 -1.11 13.09 -7.63
N CYS A 132 -1.13 12.62 -6.38
CA CYS A 132 -2.27 11.91 -5.79
C CYS A 132 -2.81 12.54 -4.50
N LEU A 133 -1.93 12.82 -3.55
CA LEU A 133 -2.36 13.10 -2.16
C LEU A 133 -2.68 14.57 -1.91
N ARG A 134 -2.01 15.49 -2.61
CA ARG A 134 -2.21 16.94 -2.45
C ARG A 134 -3.66 17.32 -2.73
N LYS A 135 -4.30 17.96 -1.74
CA LYS A 135 -5.72 18.38 -1.73
C LYS A 135 -6.70 17.21 -1.89
N ASP A 136 -6.35 16.02 -1.38
CA ASP A 136 -7.21 14.82 -1.41
C ASP A 136 -7.73 14.43 -2.80
N ARG A 137 -6.97 14.74 -3.85
CA ARG A 137 -7.38 14.51 -5.24
C ARG A 137 -7.75 13.06 -5.51
N PHE A 138 -7.09 12.11 -4.87
CA PHE A 138 -7.40 10.70 -4.99
C PHE A 138 -8.86 10.36 -4.64
N LYS A 139 -9.47 11.03 -3.64
CA LYS A 139 -10.87 10.78 -3.24
C LYS A 139 -11.84 11.10 -4.38
N THR A 140 -11.64 12.22 -5.06
CA THR A 140 -12.44 12.61 -6.24
C THR A 140 -12.29 11.59 -7.37
N TYR A 141 -11.07 11.09 -7.60
CA TYR A 141 -10.81 10.10 -8.64
C TYR A 141 -11.38 8.72 -8.30
N PHE A 142 -11.32 8.29 -7.05
CA PHE A 142 -11.88 7.01 -6.60
C PHE A 142 -13.38 6.93 -6.90
N LYS A 143 -14.14 7.99 -6.56
CA LYS A 143 -15.57 8.08 -6.91
C LYS A 143 -15.79 7.97 -8.42
N LYS A 144 -14.96 8.64 -9.23
CA LYS A 144 -15.03 8.58 -10.71
C LYS A 144 -14.65 7.20 -11.26
N PHE A 145 -13.80 6.45 -10.57
CA PHE A 145 -13.32 5.16 -11.06
C PHE A 145 -14.23 4.00 -10.69
N LYS A 146 -14.88 4.05 -9.52
CA LYS A 146 -15.89 3.08 -9.07
C LYS A 146 -16.99 2.87 -10.11
N ASN A 147 -17.39 3.93 -10.81
CA ASN A 147 -18.52 3.90 -11.76
C ASN A 147 -18.13 3.51 -13.20
N LYS A 148 -16.91 3.04 -13.47
CA LYS A 148 -16.44 2.74 -14.84
C LYS A 148 -16.36 1.24 -15.13
N LYS A 149 -16.88 0.82 -16.30
CA LYS A 149 -16.84 -0.59 -16.78
C LYS A 149 -15.43 -1.18 -16.93
N ASN A 150 -14.40 -0.38 -17.21
CA ASN A 150 -13.04 -0.87 -17.50
C ASN A 150 -12.12 -0.96 -16.28
N ILE A 151 -12.66 -1.26 -15.10
CA ILE A 151 -11.88 -1.39 -13.85
C ILE A 151 -10.86 -2.55 -13.93
N LEU A 152 -11.25 -3.69 -14.50
CA LEU A 152 -10.40 -4.89 -14.58
C LEU A 152 -9.07 -4.63 -15.30
N LYS A 153 -9.09 -3.89 -16.41
CA LYS A 153 -7.88 -3.50 -17.15
C LYS A 153 -6.87 -2.79 -16.24
N TRP A 154 -7.33 -1.90 -15.37
CA TRP A 154 -6.46 -1.15 -14.48
C TRP A 154 -5.91 -2.00 -13.34
N HIS A 155 -6.66 -2.99 -12.86
CA HIS A 155 -6.10 -3.99 -11.93
C HIS A 155 -5.01 -4.83 -12.58
N LEU A 156 -5.17 -5.23 -13.85
CA LEU A 156 -4.14 -5.95 -14.59
C LEU A 156 -2.87 -5.08 -14.78
N VAL A 157 -3.04 -3.80 -15.15
CA VAL A 157 -1.92 -2.86 -15.25
C VAL A 157 -1.23 -2.68 -13.89
N CYS A 158 -2.00 -2.60 -12.80
CA CYS A 158 -1.47 -2.55 -11.45
C CYS A 158 -0.68 -3.81 -11.10
N LEU A 159 -1.14 -4.99 -11.50
CA LEU A 159 -0.41 -6.24 -11.30
C LEU A 159 0.95 -6.23 -12.02
N PHE A 160 0.98 -5.84 -13.30
CA PHE A 160 2.23 -5.72 -14.06
C PHE A 160 3.17 -4.68 -13.45
N TYR A 161 2.62 -3.58 -12.93
CA TYR A 161 3.39 -2.57 -12.20
C TYR A 161 4.04 -3.15 -10.92
N ILE A 162 3.32 -3.96 -10.14
CA ILE A 162 3.90 -4.60 -8.95
C ILE A 162 4.95 -5.66 -9.33
N ILE A 163 4.71 -6.46 -10.38
CA ILE A 163 5.72 -7.41 -10.88
C ILE A 163 6.98 -6.66 -11.33
N GLY A 164 6.81 -5.58 -12.10
CA GLY A 164 7.92 -4.73 -12.53
C GLY A 164 8.67 -4.08 -11.37
N THR A 165 7.98 -3.78 -10.27
CA THR A 165 8.60 -3.29 -9.03
C THR A 165 9.56 -4.33 -8.47
N CYS A 166 9.12 -5.58 -8.31
CA CYS A 166 9.97 -6.67 -7.80
C CYS A 166 11.19 -6.91 -8.69
N ILE A 167 10.97 -6.93 -10.02
CA ILE A 167 12.06 -7.06 -11.01
C ILE A 167 13.04 -5.89 -10.89
N SER A 168 12.53 -4.66 -10.77
CA SER A 168 13.36 -3.47 -10.62
C SER A 168 14.17 -3.49 -9.33
N THR A 169 13.60 -3.98 -8.22
CA THR A 169 14.32 -4.17 -6.96
C THR A 169 15.50 -5.11 -7.15
N TYR A 170 15.27 -6.27 -7.76
CA TYR A 170 16.32 -7.25 -8.02
C TYR A 170 17.47 -6.66 -8.86
N TYR A 171 17.14 -6.07 -10.02
CA TYR A 171 18.15 -5.50 -10.90
C TYR A 171 18.84 -4.27 -10.30
N ALA A 172 18.13 -3.45 -9.53
CA ALA A 172 18.73 -2.31 -8.85
C ALA A 172 19.82 -2.76 -7.87
N ILE A 173 19.59 -3.83 -7.11
CA ILE A 173 20.59 -4.40 -6.19
C ILE A 173 21.77 -4.97 -6.98
N MET A 174 21.50 -5.74 -8.04
CA MET A 174 22.53 -6.37 -8.86
C MET A 174 23.45 -5.32 -9.52
N PHE A 175 22.89 -4.33 -10.20
CA PHE A 175 23.69 -3.30 -10.89
C PHE A 175 24.43 -2.38 -9.93
N PHE A 176 23.83 -2.03 -8.79
CA PHE A 176 24.51 -1.15 -7.84
C PHE A 176 25.75 -1.81 -7.22
N ASN A 177 25.70 -3.13 -7.08
CA ASN A 177 26.75 -3.97 -6.50
C ASN A 177 27.49 -4.80 -7.57
N ALA A 178 27.46 -4.38 -8.83
CA ALA A 178 27.98 -5.13 -9.97
C ALA A 178 29.42 -5.62 -9.76
N GLU A 179 30.28 -4.79 -9.19
CA GLU A 179 31.69 -5.11 -8.88
C GLU A 179 31.81 -6.30 -7.91
N ARG A 180 30.92 -6.38 -6.91
CA ARG A 180 30.88 -7.49 -5.94
C ARG A 180 30.43 -8.80 -6.58
N PHE A 181 29.61 -8.72 -7.62
CA PHE A 181 29.09 -9.89 -8.35
C PHE A 181 29.93 -10.24 -9.59
N GLY A 182 31.08 -9.58 -9.80
CA GLY A 182 31.99 -9.88 -10.91
C GLY A 182 31.52 -9.36 -12.28
N PHE A 183 30.49 -8.49 -12.32
CA PHE A 183 30.09 -7.83 -13.56
C PHE A 183 31.05 -6.67 -13.85
N LYS A 184 31.80 -6.77 -14.96
CA LYS A 184 32.63 -5.67 -15.43
C LYS A 184 31.78 -4.73 -16.30
N PRO A 185 31.82 -3.40 -16.05
CA PRO A 185 31.21 -2.45 -16.97
C PRO A 185 31.86 -2.61 -18.35
N PHE A 186 31.03 -2.49 -19.39
CA PHE A 186 31.47 -2.53 -20.80
C PHE A 186 32.41 -1.37 -21.11
#